data_AF-A0A5J5QSG2-F1
#
_entry.id   AF-A0A5J5QSG2-F1
#
_cell.length_a   1.000
_cell.length_b   1.000
_cell.length_c   1.000
_cell.angle_alpha   90.00
_cell.angle_beta   90.00
_cell.angle_gamma   90.00
#
_symmetry.space_group_name_H-M   'P 1'
#
loop_
_entity.id
_entity.type
_entity.pdbx_description
1 polymer ?
#
loop_
_entity_poly.entity_id
_entity_poly.type
_entity_poly.pdbx_seq_one_letter_code
_entity_poly.pdbx_strand_id
1 'polypeptide(L)'
;MTNFLIASLVFFHLTLVSVRSDVIQETCDKAARGDPATIRLDFCLSAFEGNPKAKSATSVADLVEISIETSIANATSMGSSITSLLDKKSIGIFARNCLEDCSELYSLAGSNLRRGGKAFEGKDFGTANIEITAAMDAPVTCEDGFKEKGLVSPLTKENKNFFQLTAIPLVFMKMVQK
;
A
#
# COMPACT_ATOMS: atom_id res chain seq x y z
N MET A 1 -6.78 -26.85 46.06
CA MET A 1 -6.22 -25.49 45.84
C MET A 1 -5.47 -25.39 44.52
N THR A 2 -4.59 -26.34 44.19
CA THR A 2 -3.81 -26.41 42.94
C THR A 2 -4.64 -26.40 41.65
N ASN A 3 -5.72 -27.20 41.57
CA ASN A 3 -6.56 -27.24 40.36
C ASN A 3 -7.34 -25.93 40.08
N PHE A 4 -7.70 -25.18 41.12
CA PHE A 4 -8.41 -23.91 40.99
C PHE A 4 -7.47 -22.79 40.49
N LEU A 5 -6.22 -22.81 40.93
CA LEU A 5 -5.16 -21.90 40.46
C LEU A 5 -4.78 -22.17 39.00
N ILE A 6 -4.71 -23.45 38.58
CA ILE A 6 -4.44 -23.83 37.19
C ILE A 6 -5.58 -23.41 36.27
N ALA A 7 -6.84 -23.66 36.67
CA ALA A 7 -8.01 -23.21 35.90
C ALA A 7 -8.06 -21.68 35.75
N SER A 8 -7.72 -20.95 36.81
CA SER A 8 -7.66 -19.48 36.79
C SER A 8 -6.52 -18.93 35.92
N LEU A 9 -5.35 -19.59 35.90
CA LEU A 9 -4.21 -19.24 35.04
C LEU A 9 -4.48 -19.54 33.57
N VAL A 10 -5.13 -20.67 33.26
CA VAL A 10 -5.53 -21.04 31.89
C VAL A 10 -6.60 -20.08 31.37
N PHE A 11 -7.57 -19.70 32.20
CA PHE A 11 -8.59 -18.71 31.84
C PHE A 11 -7.97 -17.32 31.61
N PHE A 12 -7.02 -16.91 32.46
CA PHE A 12 -6.29 -15.65 32.29
C PHE A 12 -5.41 -15.63 31.02
N HIS A 13 -4.78 -16.75 30.66
CA HIS A 13 -4.07 -16.89 29.39
C HIS A 13 -5.02 -16.87 28.18
N LEU A 14 -6.19 -17.52 28.26
CA LEU A 14 -7.20 -17.45 27.18
C LEU A 14 -7.74 -16.02 27.00
N THR A 15 -7.94 -15.27 28.08
CA THR A 15 -8.34 -13.86 28.00
C THR A 15 -7.21 -12.95 27.49
N LEU A 16 -5.96 -13.20 27.87
CA LEU A 16 -4.79 -12.44 27.36
C LEU A 16 -4.52 -12.70 25.87
N VAL A 17 -4.72 -13.93 25.40
CA VAL A 17 -4.64 -14.27 23.98
C VAL A 17 -5.78 -13.63 23.19
N SER A 18 -6.96 -13.46 23.80
CA SER A 18 -8.14 -12.87 23.18
C SER A 18 -8.13 -11.34 23.06
N VAL A 19 -7.18 -10.63 23.68
CA VAL A 19 -7.06 -9.15 23.63
C VAL A 19 -5.70 -8.73 23.07
N ARG A 20 -5.21 -9.44 22.05
CA ARG A 20 -4.30 -8.80 21.09
C ARG A 20 -5.20 -8.26 19.99
N SER A 21 -5.57 -6.98 20.08
CA SER A 21 -6.16 -6.27 18.94
C SER A 21 -5.23 -6.51 17.76
N ASP A 22 -5.74 -7.08 16.68
CA ASP A 22 -4.97 -7.12 15.44
C ASP A 22 -4.81 -5.67 15.01
N VAL A 23 -3.60 -5.13 15.22
CA VAL A 23 -3.26 -3.73 14.91
C VAL A 23 -3.58 -3.42 13.44
N ILE A 24 -3.49 -4.41 12.54
CA ILE A 24 -3.87 -4.28 11.13
C ILE A 24 -5.37 -4.03 11.04
N GLN A 25 -6.18 -4.89 11.64
CA GLN A 25 -7.64 -4.78 11.65
C GLN A 25 -8.08 -3.43 12.22
N GLU A 26 -7.59 -3.06 13.40
CA GLU A 26 -7.96 -1.81 14.06
C GLU A 26 -7.56 -0.57 13.23
N THR A 27 -6.35 -0.57 12.68
CA THR A 27 -5.84 0.55 11.88
C THR A 27 -6.60 0.68 10.55
N CYS A 28 -6.82 -0.44 9.85
CA CYS A 28 -7.61 -0.44 8.61
C CYS A 28 -9.07 -0.03 8.86
N ASP A 29 -9.70 -0.49 9.94
CA ASP A 29 -11.06 -0.09 10.31
C ASP A 29 -11.14 1.41 10.62
N LYS A 30 -10.14 1.95 11.31
CA LYS A 30 -10.06 3.38 11.59
C LYS A 30 -9.82 4.19 10.31
N ALA A 31 -8.99 3.70 9.41
CA ALA A 31 -8.66 4.35 8.15
C ALA A 31 -9.89 4.39 7.22
N ALA A 32 -10.53 3.24 7.00
CA ALA A 32 -11.71 3.13 6.15
C ALA A 32 -12.90 3.94 6.70
N ARG A 33 -13.06 4.05 8.03
CA ARG A 33 -14.09 4.92 8.63
C ARG A 33 -13.77 6.41 8.49
N GLY A 34 -12.50 6.79 8.60
CA GLY A 34 -12.06 8.18 8.51
C GLY A 34 -12.00 8.72 7.08
N ASP A 35 -11.74 7.85 6.10
CA ASP A 35 -11.61 8.20 4.68
C ASP A 35 -12.15 7.07 3.76
N PRO A 36 -13.47 6.79 3.80
CA PRO A 36 -14.07 5.70 3.05
C PRO A 36 -14.04 5.89 1.53
N ALA A 37 -13.84 7.13 1.06
CA ALA A 37 -13.70 7.44 -0.37
C ALA A 37 -12.35 6.97 -0.93
N THR A 38 -11.32 6.92 -0.07
CA THR A 38 -9.95 6.60 -0.45
C THR A 38 -9.55 5.18 -0.04
N ILE A 39 -9.93 4.74 1.17
CA ILE A 39 -9.52 3.46 1.74
C ILE A 39 -10.70 2.50 1.79
N ARG A 40 -10.61 1.40 1.02
CA ARG A 40 -11.52 0.27 1.17
C ARG A 40 -10.95 -0.71 2.18
N LEU A 41 -11.78 -1.12 3.15
CA LEU A 41 -11.36 -1.97 4.26
C LEU A 41 -10.79 -3.31 3.78
N ASP A 42 -11.49 -3.99 2.88
CA ASP A 42 -11.07 -5.28 2.30
C ASP A 42 -9.69 -5.17 1.63
N PHE A 43 -9.47 -4.11 0.85
CA PHE A 43 -8.20 -3.86 0.20
C PHE A 43 -7.09 -3.56 1.21
N CYS A 44 -7.38 -2.72 2.21
CA CYS A 44 -6.44 -2.39 3.28
C CYS A 44 -5.94 -3.65 4.00
N LEU A 45 -6.85 -4.53 4.41
CA LEU A 45 -6.50 -5.81 5.05
C LEU A 45 -5.65 -6.68 4.12
N SER A 46 -6.08 -6.83 2.86
CA SER A 46 -5.37 -7.64 1.86
C SER A 46 -3.95 -7.16 1.57
N ALA A 47 -3.66 -5.86 1.73
CA ALA A 47 -2.32 -5.30 1.52
C ALA A 47 -1.28 -5.82 2.51
N PHE A 48 -1.72 -6.37 3.65
CA PHE A 48 -0.85 -6.95 4.69
C PHE A 48 -0.91 -8.47 4.74
N GLU A 49 -1.88 -9.10 4.06
CA GLU A 49 -2.01 -10.54 4.01
C GLU A 49 -0.75 -11.21 3.43
N GLY A 50 -0.31 -12.29 4.07
CA GLY A 50 0.87 -13.04 3.63
C GLY A 50 2.22 -12.36 3.88
N ASN A 51 2.26 -11.08 4.29
CA ASN A 51 3.51 -10.39 4.62
C ASN A 51 4.01 -10.77 6.02
N PRO A 52 5.17 -11.44 6.17
CA PRO A 52 5.68 -11.85 7.47
C PRO A 52 5.97 -10.68 8.43
N LYS A 53 6.40 -9.51 7.91
CA LYS A 53 6.66 -8.32 8.71
C LYS A 53 5.37 -7.75 9.32
N ALA A 54 4.25 -7.87 8.61
CA ALA A 54 2.94 -7.43 9.11
C ALA A 54 2.49 -8.25 10.33
N LYS A 55 2.82 -9.56 10.38
CA LYS A 55 2.51 -10.41 11.53
C LYS A 55 3.22 -9.99 12.82
N SER A 56 4.35 -9.31 12.69
CA SER A 56 5.13 -8.77 13.81
C SER A 56 4.85 -7.29 14.10
N ALA A 57 3.96 -6.64 13.34
CA ALA A 57 3.62 -5.25 13.58
C ALA A 57 2.95 -5.08 14.95
N THR A 58 3.41 -4.08 15.68
CA THR A 58 2.92 -3.73 17.03
C THR A 58 2.40 -2.31 17.10
N SER A 59 2.67 -1.49 16.08
CA SER A 59 2.29 -0.08 16.03
C SER A 59 1.78 0.33 14.64
N VAL A 60 1.07 1.45 14.57
CA VAL A 60 0.69 2.05 13.28
C VAL A 60 1.92 2.50 12.48
N ALA A 61 3.00 2.90 13.16
CA ALA A 61 4.24 3.26 12.49
C ALA A 61 4.87 2.07 11.76
N ASP A 62 4.83 0.87 12.34
CA ASP A 62 5.27 -0.37 11.70
C ASP A 62 4.44 -0.62 10.42
N LEU A 63 3.13 -0.38 10.48
CA LEU A 63 2.23 -0.54 9.33
C LEU A 63 2.46 0.52 8.24
N VAL A 64 2.86 1.75 8.59
CA VAL A 64 3.30 2.76 7.60
C VAL A 64 4.51 2.25 6.84
N GLU A 65 5.56 1.81 7.55
CA GLU A 65 6.78 1.30 6.93
C GLU A 65 6.48 0.12 6.00
N ILE A 66 5.72 -0.87 6.50
CA ILE A 66 5.35 -2.05 5.73
C ILE A 66 4.52 -1.68 4.49
N SER A 67 3.58 -0.74 4.59
CA SER A 67 2.76 -0.33 3.44
C SER A 67 3.56 0.48 2.40
N ILE A 68 4.57 1.25 2.81
CA ILE A 68 5.53 1.88 1.89
C ILE A 68 6.36 0.80 1.17
N GLU A 69 6.88 -0.19 1.90
CA GLU A 69 7.63 -1.31 1.31
C GLU A 69 6.79 -2.11 0.32
N THR A 70 5.54 -2.45 0.68
CA THR A 70 4.59 -3.11 -0.21
C THR A 70 4.33 -2.29 -1.47
N SER A 71 4.19 -0.96 -1.34
CA SER A 71 4.02 -0.06 -2.48
C SER A 71 5.26 -0.03 -3.37
N ILE A 72 6.47 -0.02 -2.81
CA ILE A 72 7.72 -0.09 -3.58
C ILE A 72 7.80 -1.40 -4.37
N ALA A 73 7.50 -2.53 -3.72
CA ALA A 73 7.47 -3.84 -4.38
C ALA A 73 6.44 -3.88 -5.51
N ASN A 74 5.26 -3.27 -5.30
CA ASN A 74 4.24 -3.19 -6.34
C ASN A 74 4.68 -2.30 -7.52
N ALA A 75 5.34 -1.15 -7.27
CA ALA A 75 5.91 -0.31 -8.33
C ALA A 75 6.92 -1.08 -9.20
N THR A 76 7.78 -1.89 -8.57
CA THR A 76 8.69 -2.78 -9.29
C THR A 76 7.95 -3.83 -10.11
N SER A 77 6.93 -4.46 -9.53
CA SER A 77 6.07 -5.42 -10.25
C SER A 77 5.39 -4.79 -11.46
N MET A 78 4.93 -3.54 -11.34
CA MET A 78 4.33 -2.79 -12.44
C MET A 78 5.30 -2.59 -13.59
N GLY A 79 6.55 -2.20 -13.31
CA GLY A 79 7.59 -2.12 -14.34
C GLY A 79 7.80 -3.44 -15.09
N SER A 80 7.79 -4.58 -14.37
CA SER A 80 7.90 -5.91 -14.99
C SER A 80 6.67 -6.28 -15.84
N SER A 81 5.46 -5.97 -15.34
CA SER A 81 4.22 -6.16 -16.10
C SER A 81 4.19 -5.33 -17.38
N ILE A 82 4.61 -4.07 -17.31
CA ILE A 82 4.72 -3.16 -18.46
C ILE A 82 5.73 -3.68 -19.48
N THR A 83 6.90 -4.12 -19.02
CA THR A 83 7.91 -4.74 -19.90
C THR A 83 7.33 -5.93 -20.65
N SER A 84 6.62 -6.81 -19.93
CA SER A 84 5.95 -7.98 -20.52
C SER A 84 4.86 -7.61 -21.54
N LEU A 85 4.20 -6.46 -21.37
CA LEU A 85 3.23 -5.94 -22.33
C LEU A 85 3.91 -5.35 -23.57
N LEU A 86 5.04 -4.66 -23.40
CA LEU A 86 5.83 -4.06 -24.49
C LEU A 86 6.46 -5.10 -25.42
N ASP A 87 6.77 -6.30 -24.90
CA ASP A 87 7.31 -7.42 -25.67
C ASP A 87 6.29 -8.03 -26.66
N LYS A 88 5.00 -7.72 -26.50
CA LYS A 88 3.94 -8.23 -27.39
C LYS A 88 4.01 -7.52 -28.74
N LYS A 89 4.16 -8.30 -29.82
CA LYS A 89 4.22 -7.77 -31.20
C LYS A 89 2.92 -7.11 -31.69
N SER A 90 1.78 -7.41 -31.07
CA SER A 90 0.45 -6.96 -31.49
C SER A 90 0.02 -5.61 -30.91
N ILE A 91 0.86 -4.93 -30.11
CA ILE A 91 0.50 -3.65 -29.51
C ILE A 91 0.63 -2.50 -30.52
N GLY A 92 -0.42 -1.69 -30.63
CA GLY A 92 -0.41 -0.51 -31.50
C GLY A 92 0.56 0.57 -30.98
N ILE A 93 1.02 1.45 -31.88
CA ILE A 93 2.05 2.46 -31.57
C ILE A 93 1.64 3.38 -30.41
N PHE A 94 0.38 3.84 -30.36
CA PHE A 94 -0.08 4.69 -29.26
C PHE A 94 -0.08 3.97 -27.92
N ALA A 95 -0.56 2.71 -27.88
CA ALA A 95 -0.54 1.91 -26.67
C ALA A 95 0.89 1.60 -26.20
N ARG A 96 1.83 1.40 -27.14
CA ARG A 96 3.25 1.24 -26.84
C ARG A 96 3.83 2.47 -26.15
N ASN A 97 3.62 3.65 -26.74
CA ASN A 97 4.12 4.90 -26.15
C ASN A 97 3.51 5.15 -24.77
N CYS A 98 2.21 4.93 -24.60
CA CYS A 98 1.58 5.06 -23.28
C CYS A 98 2.18 4.08 -22.25
N LEU A 99 2.50 2.84 -22.64
CA LEU A 99 3.18 1.90 -21.75
C LEU A 99 4.60 2.33 -21.40
N GLU A 100 5.36 2.89 -22.34
CA GLU A 100 6.70 3.44 -22.09
C GLU A 100 6.62 4.58 -21.07
N ASP A 101 5.69 5.53 -21.27
CA ASP A 101 5.42 6.62 -20.32
C ASP A 101 5.01 6.07 -18.94
N CYS A 102 4.11 5.08 -18.88
CA CYS A 102 3.74 4.42 -17.64
C CYS A 102 4.94 3.77 -16.94
N SER A 103 5.87 3.17 -17.70
CA SER A 103 7.09 2.56 -17.16
C SER A 103 7.94 3.59 -16.41
N GLU A 104 8.13 4.77 -17.01
CA GLU A 104 8.87 5.87 -16.40
C GLU A 104 8.16 6.39 -15.14
N LEU A 105 6.84 6.57 -15.21
CA LEU A 105 6.02 6.99 -14.07
C LEU A 105 6.13 6.01 -12.90
N TYR A 106 6.08 4.70 -13.13
CA TYR A 106 6.22 3.70 -12.07
C TYR A 106 7.64 3.61 -11.50
N SER A 107 8.67 3.80 -12.34
CA SER A 107 10.06 3.91 -11.88
C SER A 107 10.26 5.12 -10.96
N LEU A 108 9.69 6.27 -11.35
CA LEU A 108 9.69 7.49 -10.56
C LEU A 108 8.90 7.31 -9.26
N ALA A 109 7.71 6.71 -9.32
CA ALA A 109 6.89 6.40 -8.14
C ALA A 109 7.64 5.53 -7.14
N GLY A 110 8.34 4.49 -7.60
CA GLY A 110 9.19 3.66 -6.73
C GLY A 110 10.32 4.47 -6.07
N SER A 111 10.90 5.43 -6.79
CA SER A 111 11.94 6.32 -6.24
C SER A 111 11.37 7.32 -5.23
N ASN A 112 10.19 7.88 -5.49
CA ASN A 112 9.46 8.74 -4.56
C ASN A 112 9.11 7.97 -3.29
N LEU A 113 8.56 6.75 -3.39
CA LEU A 113 8.25 5.92 -2.23
C LEU A 113 9.49 5.61 -1.37
N ARG A 114 10.65 5.33 -1.99
CA ARG A 114 11.91 5.15 -1.25
C ARG A 114 12.35 6.43 -0.53
N ARG A 115 12.19 7.60 -1.14
CA ARG A 115 12.48 8.90 -0.50
C ARG A 115 11.49 9.18 0.63
N GLY A 116 10.21 8.89 0.42
CA GLY A 116 9.15 9.03 1.41
C GLY A 116 9.35 8.12 2.61
N GLY A 117 9.77 6.86 2.40
CA GLY A 117 10.14 5.94 3.48
C GLY A 117 11.29 6.46 4.34
N LYS A 118 12.38 6.91 3.71
CA LYS A 118 13.52 7.52 4.43
C LYS A 118 13.11 8.78 5.22
N ALA A 119 12.25 9.61 4.63
CA ALA A 119 11.73 10.79 5.32
C ALA A 119 10.86 10.41 6.51
N PHE A 120 10.00 9.40 6.38
CA PHE A 120 9.19 8.86 7.46
C PHE A 120 10.06 8.31 8.61
N GLU A 121 11.08 7.51 8.31
CA GLU A 121 12.07 7.03 9.29
C GLU A 121 12.76 8.19 10.02
N GLY A 122 13.08 9.27 9.30
CA GLY A 122 13.62 10.52 9.83
C GLY A 122 12.62 11.42 10.56
N LYS A 123 11.35 11.00 10.68
CA LYS A 123 10.22 11.78 11.23
C LYS A 123 9.93 13.09 10.49
N ASP A 124 10.44 13.23 9.27
CA ASP A 124 10.06 14.30 8.35
C ASP A 124 8.77 13.91 7.61
N PHE A 125 7.66 14.03 8.33
CA PHE A 125 6.36 13.67 7.81
C PHE A 125 5.89 14.56 6.66
N GLY A 126 6.41 15.79 6.57
CA GLY A 126 6.09 16.71 5.48
C GLY A 126 6.66 16.20 4.16
N THR A 127 7.96 15.90 4.14
CA THR A 127 8.62 15.31 2.97
C THR A 127 8.03 13.92 2.66
N ALA A 128 7.78 13.09 3.68
CA ALA A 128 7.17 11.78 3.47
C ALA A 128 5.80 11.89 2.77
N ASN A 129 4.94 12.80 3.21
CA ASN A 129 3.63 13.04 2.59
C ASN A 129 3.76 13.51 1.15
N ILE A 130 4.65 14.46 0.86
CA ILE A 130 4.87 14.99 -0.50
C ILE A 130 5.32 13.87 -1.44
N GLU A 131 6.33 13.10 -1.04
CA GLU A 131 6.91 12.04 -1.86
C GLU A 131 5.93 10.90 -2.13
N ILE A 132 5.21 10.43 -1.09
CA ILE A 132 4.24 9.34 -1.26
C ILE A 132 3.03 9.81 -2.09
N THR A 133 2.58 11.06 -1.93
CA THR A 133 1.52 11.63 -2.78
C THR A 133 1.98 11.71 -4.24
N ALA A 134 3.22 12.14 -4.50
CA ALA A 134 3.76 12.17 -5.85
C ALA A 134 3.86 10.76 -6.49
N ALA A 135 4.07 9.71 -5.68
CA ALA A 135 4.00 8.33 -6.17
C ALA A 135 2.55 7.91 -6.51
N MET A 136 1.58 8.33 -5.71
CA MET A 136 0.16 8.03 -5.88
C MET A 136 -0.43 8.59 -7.20
N ASP A 137 0.19 9.63 -7.78
CA ASP A 137 -0.23 10.22 -9.05
C ASP A 137 0.10 9.36 -10.28
N ALA A 138 1.14 8.52 -10.21
CA ALA A 138 1.57 7.66 -11.32
C ALA A 138 0.46 6.80 -11.96
N PRO A 139 -0.36 6.04 -11.21
CA PRO A 139 -1.44 5.24 -11.79
C PRO A 139 -2.53 6.09 -12.45
N VAL A 140 -2.78 7.30 -11.97
CA VAL A 140 -3.79 8.22 -12.52
C VAL A 140 -3.30 8.75 -13.85
N THR A 141 -2.09 9.30 -13.88
CA THR A 141 -1.46 9.82 -15.11
C THR A 141 -1.27 8.72 -16.16
N CYS A 142 -0.91 7.51 -15.74
CA CYS A 142 -0.84 6.36 -16.65
C CYS A 142 -2.21 6.05 -17.28
N GLU A 143 -3.28 6.00 -16.48
CA GLU A 143 -4.64 5.75 -17.00
C GLU A 143 -5.11 6.85 -17.96
N ASP A 144 -4.87 8.12 -17.61
CA ASP A 144 -5.24 9.27 -18.42
C ASP A 144 -4.49 9.30 -19.76
N GLY A 145 -3.22 8.91 -19.79
CA GLY A 145 -2.45 8.79 -21.03
C GLY A 145 -3.09 7.86 -22.07
N PHE A 146 -3.66 6.73 -21.63
CA PHE A 146 -4.42 5.84 -22.52
C PHE A 146 -5.74 6.48 -22.95
N LYS A 147 -6.47 7.09 -22.00
CA LYS A 147 -7.78 7.72 -22.25
C LYS A 147 -7.69 8.87 -23.26
N GLU A 148 -6.64 9.68 -23.20
CA GLU A 148 -6.38 10.76 -24.16
C GLU A 148 -6.17 10.25 -25.59
N LYS A 149 -5.73 9.00 -25.75
CA LYS A 149 -5.63 8.33 -27.06
C LYS A 149 -6.90 7.59 -27.45
N GLY A 150 -7.96 7.66 -26.65
CA GLY A 150 -9.20 6.90 -26.85
C GLY A 150 -9.01 5.39 -26.64
N LEU A 151 -8.01 5.00 -25.85
CA LEU A 151 -7.67 3.60 -25.59
C LEU A 151 -8.10 3.19 -24.18
N VAL A 152 -8.36 1.90 -24.01
CA VAL A 152 -8.51 1.29 -22.69
C VAL A 152 -7.12 0.83 -22.23
N SER A 153 -6.73 1.24 -21.03
CA SER A 153 -5.45 0.83 -20.44
C SER A 153 -5.47 -0.67 -20.13
N PRO A 154 -4.44 -1.43 -20.53
CA PRO A 154 -4.28 -2.83 -20.10
C PRO A 154 -3.90 -2.93 -18.62
N LEU A 155 -3.68 -1.81 -17.93
CA LEU A 155 -3.25 -1.72 -16.53
C LEU A 155 -4.35 -1.15 -15.62
N THR A 156 -5.58 -0.92 -16.10
CA THR A 156 -6.63 -0.21 -15.33
C THR A 156 -6.85 -0.81 -13.93
N LYS A 157 -6.80 -2.13 -13.78
CA LYS A 157 -6.99 -2.78 -12.48
C LYS A 157 -5.78 -2.55 -11.59
N GLU A 158 -4.60 -2.73 -12.13
CA GLU A 158 -3.32 -2.58 -11.45
C GLU A 158 -3.08 -1.13 -11.03
N ASN A 159 -3.43 -0.15 -11.88
CA ASN A 159 -3.42 1.27 -11.59
C ASN A 159 -4.29 1.59 -10.35
N LYS A 160 -5.52 1.08 -10.31
CA LYS A 160 -6.42 1.25 -9.15
C LYS A 160 -5.88 0.60 -7.87
N ASN A 161 -5.22 -0.56 -8.00
CA ASN A 161 -4.60 -1.23 -6.87
C ASN A 161 -3.41 -0.42 -6.34
N PHE A 162 -2.53 0.06 -7.22
CA PHE A 162 -1.38 0.87 -6.82
C PHE A 162 -1.80 2.20 -6.18
N PHE A 163 -2.87 2.83 -6.68
CA PHE A 163 -3.45 4.01 -6.06
C PHE A 163 -3.87 3.73 -4.60
N GLN A 164 -4.61 2.65 -4.34
CA GLN A 164 -4.98 2.29 -2.97
C GLN A 164 -3.76 1.90 -2.11
N LEU A 165 -2.79 1.18 -2.67
CA LEU A 165 -1.57 0.80 -1.95
C LEU A 165 -0.80 2.03 -1.46
N THR A 166 -0.69 3.07 -2.30
CA THR A 166 -0.01 4.32 -1.96
C THR A 166 -0.83 5.25 -1.06
N ALA A 167 -2.16 5.13 -1.07
CA ALA A 167 -3.03 5.85 -0.16
C ALA A 167 -2.98 5.32 1.29
N ILE A 168 -2.82 4.01 1.49
CA ILE A 168 -2.72 3.39 2.83
C ILE A 168 -1.65 4.08 3.72
N PRO A 169 -0.36 4.18 3.30
CA PRO A 169 0.65 4.83 4.13
C PRO A 169 0.36 6.30 4.40
N LEU A 170 -0.22 7.05 3.45
CA LEU A 170 -0.62 8.45 3.66
C LEU A 170 -1.65 8.58 4.78
N VAL A 171 -2.67 7.72 4.79
CA VAL A 171 -3.72 7.74 5.81
C VAL A 171 -3.17 7.27 7.16
N PHE A 172 -2.33 6.24 7.18
CA PHE A 172 -1.73 5.72 8.42
C PHE A 172 -0.77 6.74 9.04
N MET A 173 0.03 7.45 8.24
CA MET A 173 0.90 8.53 8.74
C MET A 173 0.13 9.62 9.49
N LYS A 174 -1.08 9.98 9.03
CA LYS A 174 -1.95 10.94 9.75
C LYS A 174 -2.41 10.44 11.12
N MET A 175 -2.35 9.14 11.37
CA MET A 175 -2.65 8.54 12.68
C MET A 175 -1.44 8.51 13.59
N VAL A 176 -0.22 8.47 13.04
CA VAL A 176 1.05 8.54 13.78
C VAL A 176 1.36 9.96 14.25
N GLN A 177 0.96 10.98 13.47
CA GLN A 177 1.22 12.40 13.76
C GLN A 177 0.33 13.02 14.85
N LYS A 178 -0.60 12.25 15.44
CA LYS A 178 -1.50 12.71 16.50
C LYS A 178 -0.94 12.39 17.88
#